data_AF-A0A3F2RSD7-F1
#
_entry.id   AF-A0A3F2RSD7-F1
#
_cell.length_a   1.000
_cell.length_b   1.000
_cell.length_c   1.000
_cell.angle_alpha   90.00
_cell.angle_beta   90.00
_cell.angle_gamma   90.00
#
_symmetry.space_group_name_H-M   'P 1'
#
loop_
_entity.id
_entity.type
_entity.pdbx_description
1 polymer ?
#
loop_
_entity_poly.entity_id
_entity_poly.type
_entity_poly.pdbx_seq_one_letter_code
_entity_poly.pdbx_strand_id
1 'polypeptide(L)'
;MLCADSLILRSAFSKPGARHIHFAFAAVPVSSIKYAALDTMNVRWTNDTLQEKVCKHALSMSESSDAAGGIVKDTIVVTHSMGALMVAGGIANKKCSFDNSTTWVSMSAPMSGTMASNYVQDICTDDDTKAFRQILSLLGKCPVKDGMKSLAYQGGKYSTMALNNAFLAAQVAYRDNVDAIMCSNDDLGIVSTDQVGYLILGSRVEFKSGQHDGFVEFESCRGGFPETKFSASHEDRFYVTKCNHADTAFLHGNSYFKETMQPVKWFECLL
;
A
#
# COMPACT_ATOMS: atom_id res chain seq x y z
N MET A 1 15.44 12.79 17.89
CA MET A 1 15.23 11.46 18.50
C MET A 1 16.24 10.53 17.86
N LEU A 2 17.08 9.79 18.60
CA LEU A 2 18.07 8.89 17.98
C LEU A 2 17.33 7.69 17.40
N CYS A 3 17.21 7.61 16.07
CA CYS A 3 16.56 6.48 15.39
C CYS A 3 17.33 5.20 15.69
N ALA A 4 16.62 4.13 16.04
CA ALA A 4 17.25 2.87 16.39
C ALA A 4 17.94 2.26 15.16
N ASP A 5 19.19 1.83 15.33
CA ASP A 5 19.98 1.18 14.28
C ASP A 5 19.51 -0.29 14.12
N SER A 6 18.28 -0.49 13.65
CA SER A 6 17.68 -1.81 13.53
C SER A 6 18.14 -2.49 12.23
N LEU A 7 19.36 -3.03 12.26
CA LEU A 7 19.95 -3.85 11.19
C LEU A 7 18.99 -4.97 10.70
N ILE A 8 18.12 -5.46 11.58
CA ILE A 8 17.16 -6.53 11.30
C ILE A 8 16.18 -6.10 10.20
N LEU A 9 15.67 -4.86 10.24
CA LEU A 9 14.71 -4.30 9.28
C LEU A 9 15.37 -3.91 7.95
N ARG A 10 16.63 -3.44 7.97
CA ARG A 10 17.39 -3.15 6.74
C ARG A 10 17.59 -4.38 5.87
N SER A 11 17.96 -5.51 6.48
CA SER A 11 18.15 -6.79 5.78
C SER A 11 16.86 -7.38 5.20
N ALA A 12 15.74 -6.87 5.70
CA ALA A 12 14.41 -7.38 5.54
C ALA A 12 13.80 -6.87 4.21
N PHE A 13 13.93 -5.56 3.94
CA PHE A 13 13.41 -4.94 2.72
C PHE A 13 14.42 -4.88 1.55
N SER A 14 15.69 -5.24 1.77
CA SER A 14 16.74 -5.21 0.74
C SER A 14 16.91 -6.52 -0.07
N LYS A 15 16.05 -7.54 0.12
CA LYS A 15 16.22 -8.84 -0.55
C LYS A 15 15.76 -8.80 -2.03
N PRO A 16 16.48 -9.45 -2.97
CA PRO A 16 16.17 -9.42 -4.41
C PRO A 16 14.79 -9.96 -4.83
N GLY A 17 14.04 -10.59 -3.94
CA GLY A 17 12.66 -11.07 -4.17
C GLY A 17 11.56 -10.16 -3.60
N ALA A 18 11.91 -9.03 -2.96
CA ALA A 18 10.97 -8.14 -2.29
C ALA A 18 10.10 -7.28 -3.22
N ARG A 19 10.36 -7.33 -4.55
CA ARG A 19 9.63 -6.54 -5.57
C ARG A 19 8.11 -6.79 -5.63
N HIS A 20 7.62 -7.84 -4.96
CA HIS A 20 6.20 -8.20 -4.89
C HIS A 20 5.69 -8.42 -3.46
N ILE A 21 6.44 -7.96 -2.46
CA ILE A 21 6.03 -8.06 -1.06
C ILE A 21 5.12 -6.88 -0.75
N HIS A 22 3.81 -7.14 -0.62
CA HIS A 22 2.82 -6.13 -0.26
C HIS A 22 2.68 -5.96 1.27
N PHE A 23 3.31 -6.86 2.05
CA PHE A 23 3.20 -6.91 3.50
C PHE A 23 4.38 -7.55 4.20
N ALA A 24 4.72 -7.01 5.37
CA ALA A 24 5.58 -7.65 6.34
C ALA A 24 4.90 -7.64 7.72
N PHE A 25 5.22 -8.64 8.52
CA PHE A 25 4.79 -8.72 9.91
C PHE A 25 6.01 -8.96 10.81
N ALA A 26 6.04 -8.31 11.97
CA ALA A 26 7.08 -8.55 12.98
C ALA A 26 6.45 -8.77 14.36
N ALA A 27 6.93 -9.77 15.12
CA ALA A 27 6.49 -9.98 16.50
C ALA A 27 7.18 -8.99 17.46
N VAL A 28 6.57 -8.64 18.60
CA VAL A 28 7.12 -7.69 19.59
C VAL A 28 7.50 -8.42 20.89
N PRO A 29 8.71 -8.22 21.46
CA PRO A 29 9.83 -7.46 20.90
C PRO A 29 10.35 -8.08 19.60
N VAL A 30 10.88 -7.24 18.69
CA VAL A 30 11.29 -7.63 17.32
C VAL A 30 12.36 -8.71 17.33
N SER A 31 11.89 -9.95 17.37
CA SER A 31 12.68 -11.18 17.41
C SER A 31 12.58 -11.95 16.10
N SER A 32 11.52 -11.73 15.32
CA SER A 32 11.32 -12.31 14.00
C SER A 32 10.52 -11.39 13.07
N ILE A 33 10.86 -11.45 11.78
CA ILE A 33 10.12 -10.80 10.69
C ILE A 33 9.68 -11.87 9.69
N LYS A 34 8.40 -11.89 9.33
CA LYS A 34 7.85 -12.75 8.30
C LYS A 34 7.24 -11.92 7.17
N TYR A 35 7.35 -12.44 5.96
CA TYR A 35 6.79 -11.83 4.76
C TYR A 35 5.60 -12.63 4.27
N ALA A 36 4.58 -11.91 3.82
CA ALA A 36 3.45 -12.51 3.12
C ALA A 36 3.43 -12.00 1.68
N ALA A 37 3.66 -12.92 0.75
CA ALA A 37 3.36 -12.72 -0.66
C ALA A 37 1.99 -13.33 -0.94
N LEU A 38 1.00 -12.48 -1.19
CA LEU A 38 -0.36 -12.89 -1.53
C LEU A 38 -0.68 -12.44 -2.95
N ASP A 39 -1.56 -13.17 -3.63
CA ASP A 39 -1.89 -12.88 -5.04
C ASP A 39 -2.76 -11.62 -5.17
N THR A 40 -2.11 -10.46 -5.23
CA THR A 40 -2.70 -9.14 -5.46
C THR A 40 -2.90 -8.83 -6.94
N MET A 41 -2.43 -9.70 -7.84
CA MET A 41 -2.57 -9.51 -9.27
C MET A 41 -3.90 -10.05 -9.76
N ASN A 42 -4.24 -11.28 -9.38
CA ASN A 42 -5.41 -11.99 -9.89
C ASN A 42 -6.58 -12.02 -8.89
N VAL A 43 -6.37 -11.64 -7.62
CA VAL A 43 -7.42 -11.64 -6.60
C VAL A 43 -7.71 -10.23 -6.14
N ARG A 44 -9.00 -9.86 -6.05
CA ARG A 44 -9.46 -8.56 -5.55
C ARG A 44 -9.14 -8.42 -4.06
N TRP A 45 -8.85 -7.20 -3.59
CA TRP A 45 -8.63 -6.96 -2.15
C TRP A 45 -9.90 -7.18 -1.30
N THR A 46 -11.06 -7.14 -1.94
CA THR A 46 -12.37 -7.45 -1.35
C THR A 46 -12.67 -8.95 -1.26
N ASN A 47 -11.77 -9.83 -1.72
CA ASN A 47 -11.99 -11.26 -1.67
C ASN A 47 -11.91 -11.78 -0.22
N ASP A 48 -12.96 -12.48 0.20
CA ASP A 48 -13.12 -12.97 1.56
C ASP A 48 -11.97 -13.88 2.02
N THR A 49 -11.61 -14.87 1.20
CA THR A 49 -10.50 -15.80 1.47
C THR A 49 -9.15 -15.10 1.53
N LEU A 50 -8.95 -14.07 0.70
CA LEU A 50 -7.72 -13.28 0.71
C LEU A 50 -7.58 -12.49 2.03
N GLN A 51 -8.66 -11.89 2.51
CA GLN A 51 -8.71 -11.17 3.78
C GLN A 51 -8.51 -12.12 4.97
N GLU A 52 -9.12 -13.31 4.95
CA GLU A 52 -8.88 -14.36 5.94
C GLU A 52 -7.41 -14.78 6.00
N LYS A 53 -6.75 -14.94 4.85
CA LYS A 53 -5.32 -15.28 4.80
C LYS A 53 -4.45 -14.20 5.44
N VAL A 54 -4.72 -12.92 5.17
CA VAL A 54 -4.01 -11.79 5.79
C VAL A 54 -4.16 -11.84 7.32
N CYS A 55 -5.39 -11.97 7.80
CA CYS A 55 -5.67 -12.06 9.24
C CYS A 55 -5.01 -13.27 9.89
N LYS A 56 -5.07 -14.45 9.25
CA LYS A 56 -4.42 -15.66 9.75
C LYS A 56 -2.90 -15.51 9.81
N HIS A 57 -2.29 -14.85 8.83
CA HIS A 57 -0.86 -14.56 8.88
C HIS A 57 -0.52 -13.65 10.06
N ALA A 58 -1.26 -12.56 10.26
CA ALA A 58 -1.08 -11.65 11.39
C ALA A 58 -1.21 -12.37 12.74
N LEU A 59 -2.25 -13.20 12.93
CA LEU A 59 -2.47 -13.98 14.16
C LEU A 59 -1.35 -14.98 14.44
N SER A 60 -0.66 -15.46 13.41
CA SER A 60 0.43 -16.45 13.55
C SER A 60 1.79 -15.85 13.90
N MET A 61 1.85 -14.52 14.10
CA MET A 61 3.10 -13.81 14.34
C MET A 61 3.54 -13.85 15.79
N SER A 62 2.60 -13.72 16.71
CA SER A 62 2.86 -13.76 18.15
C SER A 62 2.05 -14.87 18.79
N GLU A 63 2.70 -15.66 19.65
CA GLU A 63 2.03 -16.67 20.47
C GLU A 63 1.02 -16.07 21.46
N SER A 64 1.13 -14.76 21.75
CA SER A 64 0.18 -14.03 22.60
C SER A 64 -1.12 -13.67 21.87
N SER A 65 -1.18 -13.81 20.54
CA SER A 65 -2.40 -13.54 19.77
C SER A 65 -3.51 -14.50 20.16
N ASP A 66 -4.74 -14.00 20.25
CA ASP A 66 -5.92 -14.83 20.50
C ASP A 66 -6.47 -15.33 19.15
N ALA A 67 -5.99 -16.51 18.74
CA ALA A 67 -6.42 -17.13 17.49
C ALA A 67 -7.91 -17.51 17.49
N ALA A 68 -8.51 -17.79 18.66
CA ALA A 68 -9.92 -18.16 18.76
C ALA A 68 -10.82 -16.92 18.67
N GLY A 69 -10.42 -15.82 19.31
CA GLY A 69 -11.10 -14.53 19.24
C GLY A 69 -10.76 -13.70 18.00
N GLY A 70 -9.74 -14.10 17.22
CA GLY A 70 -9.28 -13.37 16.05
C GLY A 70 -8.55 -12.06 16.40
N ILE A 71 -7.93 -11.97 17.57
CA ILE A 71 -7.29 -10.74 18.06
C ILE A 71 -5.77 -10.85 17.89
N VAL A 72 -5.20 -10.00 17.03
CA VAL A 72 -3.75 -9.90 16.82
C VAL A 72 -3.14 -9.09 17.96
N LYS A 73 -2.13 -9.65 18.61
CA LYS A 73 -1.39 -9.03 19.72
C LYS A 73 0.10 -8.98 19.46
N ASP A 74 0.77 -8.04 20.11
CA ASP A 74 2.24 -7.90 20.13
C ASP A 74 2.87 -8.06 18.73
N THR A 75 2.29 -7.39 17.74
CA THR A 75 2.68 -7.52 16.33
C THR A 75 2.78 -6.15 15.67
N ILE A 76 3.84 -5.91 14.91
CA ILE A 76 3.93 -4.80 13.96
C ILE A 76 3.48 -5.31 12.59
N VAL A 77 2.40 -4.75 12.09
CA VAL A 77 1.85 -5.00 10.75
C VAL A 77 2.34 -3.89 9.83
N VAL A 78 3.06 -4.25 8.77
CA VAL A 78 3.58 -3.30 7.77
C VAL A 78 2.93 -3.57 6.43
N THR A 79 2.25 -2.58 5.87
CA THR A 79 1.49 -2.72 4.62
C THR A 79 1.96 -1.74 3.54
N HIS A 80 1.99 -2.19 2.29
CA HIS A 80 2.26 -1.35 1.12
C HIS A 80 1.16 -1.51 0.07
N SER A 81 0.79 -0.39 -0.57
CA SER A 81 -0.13 -0.38 -1.72
C SER A 81 -1.45 -1.09 -1.40
N MET A 82 -1.95 -1.92 -2.34
CA MET A 82 -3.14 -2.76 -2.19
C MET A 82 -3.13 -3.60 -0.90
N GLY A 83 -1.95 -3.83 -0.32
CA GLY A 83 -1.88 -4.53 0.92
C GLY A 83 -2.66 -3.85 2.05
N ALA A 84 -2.53 -2.54 2.20
CA ALA A 84 -3.25 -1.82 3.25
C ALA A 84 -4.78 -2.06 3.18
N LEU A 85 -5.34 -2.14 1.96
CA LEU A 85 -6.76 -2.45 1.75
C LEU A 85 -7.15 -3.87 2.18
N MET A 86 -6.28 -4.87 2.04
CA MET A 86 -6.62 -6.23 2.45
C MET A 86 -6.63 -6.37 3.98
N VAL A 87 -5.73 -5.68 4.69
CA VAL A 87 -5.77 -5.60 6.16
C VAL A 87 -7.00 -4.81 6.60
N ALA A 88 -7.23 -3.62 6.03
CA ALA A 88 -8.39 -2.79 6.33
C ALA A 88 -9.71 -3.55 6.09
N GLY A 89 -9.81 -4.27 4.96
CA GLY A 89 -10.95 -5.10 4.60
C GLY A 89 -11.15 -6.28 5.56
N GLY A 90 -10.07 -6.95 5.96
CA GLY A 90 -10.13 -8.00 6.97
C GLY A 90 -10.67 -7.52 8.32
N ILE A 91 -10.23 -6.34 8.77
CA ILE A 91 -10.74 -5.71 10.00
C ILE A 91 -12.21 -5.30 9.82
N ALA A 92 -12.54 -4.60 8.74
CA ALA A 92 -13.90 -4.13 8.44
C ALA A 92 -14.91 -5.29 8.35
N ASN A 93 -14.48 -6.43 7.81
CA ASN A 93 -15.28 -7.65 7.69
C ASN A 93 -15.13 -8.60 8.88
N LYS A 94 -14.55 -8.15 9.99
CA LYS A 94 -14.43 -8.88 11.27
C LYS A 94 -13.70 -10.23 11.14
N LYS A 95 -12.76 -10.33 10.20
CA LYS A 95 -11.87 -11.51 10.06
C LYS A 95 -10.79 -11.53 11.14
N CYS A 96 -10.38 -10.36 11.61
CA CYS A 96 -9.53 -10.17 12.78
C CYS A 96 -9.68 -8.75 13.34
N SER A 97 -9.14 -8.50 14.52
CA SER A 97 -8.98 -7.16 15.11
C SER A 97 -7.57 -7.00 15.68
N PHE A 98 -7.18 -5.74 15.93
CA PHE A 98 -5.90 -5.40 16.54
C PHE A 98 -6.11 -5.04 18.01
N ASP A 99 -5.30 -5.64 18.88
CA ASP A 99 -5.15 -5.21 20.27
C ASP A 99 -4.26 -3.96 20.35
N ASN A 100 -4.31 -3.23 21.47
CA ASN A 100 -3.47 -2.04 21.70
C ASN A 100 -1.95 -2.34 21.65
N SER A 101 -1.54 -3.59 21.81
CA SER A 101 -0.16 -4.05 21.64
C SER A 101 0.28 -4.22 20.17
N THR A 102 -0.64 -4.14 19.22
CA THR A 102 -0.36 -4.24 17.79
C THR A 102 -0.18 -2.86 17.19
N THR A 103 0.86 -2.69 16.36
CA THR A 103 1.14 -1.45 15.65
C THR A 103 0.95 -1.65 14.15
N TRP A 104 0.20 -0.78 13.49
CA TRP A 104 0.04 -0.82 12.04
C TRP A 104 0.73 0.37 11.36
N VAL A 105 1.75 0.06 10.55
CA VAL A 105 2.46 0.99 9.68
C VAL A 105 2.02 0.78 8.23
N SER A 106 1.58 1.84 7.56
CA SER A 106 1.07 1.76 6.18
C SER A 106 1.77 2.71 5.22
N MET A 107 1.96 2.29 3.97
CA MET A 107 2.70 3.02 2.95
C MET A 107 1.96 2.98 1.61
N SER A 108 1.74 4.15 1.00
CA SER A 108 1.13 4.29 -0.34
C SER A 108 -0.18 3.52 -0.53
N ALA A 109 -1.04 3.49 0.49
CA ALA A 109 -2.29 2.75 0.50
C ALA A 109 -3.35 3.35 -0.45
N PRO A 110 -3.93 2.66 -1.43
CA PRO A 110 -4.99 3.24 -2.27
C PRO A 110 -6.36 3.18 -1.56
N MET A 111 -6.53 3.87 -0.42
CA MET A 111 -7.75 3.78 0.41
C MET A 111 -9.03 4.28 -0.27
N SER A 112 -8.91 4.99 -1.39
CA SER A 112 -10.03 5.39 -2.26
C SER A 112 -9.85 4.85 -3.70
N GLY A 113 -9.00 3.84 -3.89
CA GLY A 113 -8.58 3.37 -5.22
C GLY A 113 -7.54 4.28 -5.87
N THR A 114 -7.38 4.17 -7.18
CA THR A 114 -6.42 4.95 -7.98
C THR A 114 -6.93 5.20 -9.39
N MET A 115 -6.66 6.40 -9.93
CA MET A 115 -6.92 6.70 -11.34
C MET A 115 -6.04 5.88 -12.29
N ALA A 116 -4.89 5.35 -11.85
CA ALA A 116 -4.10 4.42 -12.65
C ALA A 116 -4.87 3.13 -12.97
N SER A 117 -5.75 2.67 -12.05
CA SER A 117 -6.65 1.54 -12.32
C SER A 117 -7.69 1.89 -13.39
N ASN A 118 -8.24 3.10 -13.33
CA ASN A 118 -9.20 3.56 -14.33
C ASN A 118 -8.53 3.64 -15.70
N TYR A 119 -7.37 4.27 -15.80
CA TYR A 119 -6.60 4.40 -17.04
C TYR A 119 -6.29 3.06 -17.70
N VAL A 120 -5.80 2.07 -16.93
CA VAL A 120 -5.49 0.74 -17.49
C VAL A 120 -6.77 0.00 -17.93
N GLN A 121 -7.89 0.22 -17.25
CA GLN A 121 -9.19 -0.32 -17.66
C GLN A 121 -9.74 0.36 -18.92
N ASP A 122 -9.60 1.68 -19.05
CA ASP A 122 -9.93 2.45 -20.27
C ASP A 122 -9.19 1.86 -21.47
N ILE A 123 -7.87 1.67 -21.38
CA ILE A 123 -7.07 1.08 -22.46
C ILE A 123 -7.61 -0.29 -22.91
N CYS A 124 -8.05 -1.13 -21.98
CA CYS A 124 -8.52 -2.48 -22.30
C CYS A 124 -10.02 -2.56 -22.63
N THR A 125 -10.78 -1.47 -22.54
CA THR A 125 -12.25 -1.50 -22.75
C THR A 125 -12.74 -0.46 -23.76
N ASP A 126 -12.06 0.66 -23.93
CA ASP A 126 -12.45 1.70 -24.87
C ASP A 126 -12.18 1.29 -26.33
N ASP A 127 -13.01 1.78 -27.24
CA ASP A 127 -12.91 1.48 -28.67
C ASP A 127 -11.92 2.39 -29.39
N ASP A 128 -11.65 3.58 -28.87
CA ASP A 128 -10.63 4.50 -29.41
C ASP A 128 -9.20 3.93 -29.29
N THR A 129 -8.98 3.00 -28.35
CA THR A 129 -7.71 2.28 -28.15
C THR A 129 -7.71 0.90 -28.81
N LYS A 130 -8.68 0.54 -29.65
CA LYS A 130 -8.90 -0.83 -30.15
C LYS A 130 -7.67 -1.50 -30.77
N ALA A 131 -6.88 -0.77 -31.56
CA ALA A 131 -5.64 -1.30 -32.14
C ALA A 131 -4.58 -1.62 -31.07
N PHE A 132 -4.43 -0.74 -30.08
CA PHE A 132 -3.52 -0.94 -28.95
C PHE A 132 -4.01 -2.05 -28.01
N ARG A 133 -5.34 -2.12 -27.76
CA ARG A 133 -6.00 -3.18 -27.02
C ARG A 133 -5.72 -4.55 -27.62
N GLN A 134 -5.80 -4.71 -28.94
CA GLN A 134 -5.49 -5.99 -29.59
C GLN A 134 -4.04 -6.44 -29.36
N ILE A 135 -3.08 -5.52 -29.48
CA ILE A 135 -1.66 -5.80 -29.19
C ILE A 135 -1.48 -6.18 -27.71
N LEU A 136 -2.08 -5.43 -26.79
CA LEU A 136 -2.00 -5.72 -25.36
C LEU A 136 -2.67 -7.04 -24.98
N SER A 137 -3.75 -7.43 -25.66
CA SER A 137 -4.37 -8.74 -25.50
C SER A 137 -3.44 -9.87 -25.94
N LEU A 138 -2.72 -9.71 -27.06
CA LEU A 138 -1.71 -10.68 -27.51
C LEU A 138 -0.55 -10.80 -26.51
N LEU A 139 -0.18 -9.70 -25.85
CA LEU A 139 0.85 -9.66 -24.81
C LEU A 139 0.34 -10.06 -23.41
N GLY A 140 -0.93 -10.46 -23.27
CA GLY A 140 -1.53 -10.86 -22.00
C GLY A 140 -1.69 -9.72 -20.97
N LYS A 141 -1.66 -8.46 -21.43
CA LYS A 141 -1.88 -7.26 -20.60
C LYS A 141 -3.36 -6.86 -20.54
N CYS A 142 -4.14 -7.26 -21.55
CA CYS A 142 -5.60 -7.21 -21.54
C CYS A 142 -6.19 -8.63 -21.62
N PRO A 143 -7.35 -8.90 -20.97
CA PRO A 143 -8.10 -7.99 -20.10
C PRO A 143 -7.35 -7.70 -18.79
N VAL A 144 -7.63 -6.54 -18.20
CA VAL A 144 -7.06 -6.14 -16.91
C VAL A 144 -7.37 -7.21 -15.86
N LYS A 145 -6.36 -7.57 -15.06
CA LYS A 145 -6.52 -8.56 -13.99
C LYS A 145 -7.35 -8.01 -12.83
N ASP A 146 -8.00 -8.91 -12.10
CA ASP A 146 -8.98 -8.56 -11.09
C ASP A 146 -8.42 -7.76 -9.91
N GLY A 147 -7.16 -7.97 -9.54
CA GLY A 147 -6.48 -7.16 -8.53
C GLY A 147 -6.47 -5.68 -8.92
N MET A 148 -5.96 -5.37 -10.11
CA MET A 148 -5.95 -4.01 -10.65
C MET A 148 -7.36 -3.43 -10.81
N LYS A 149 -8.33 -4.21 -11.32
CA LYS A 149 -9.74 -3.77 -11.42
C LYS A 149 -10.35 -3.40 -10.06
N SER A 150 -9.97 -4.09 -8.99
CA SER A 150 -10.46 -3.80 -7.64
C SER A 150 -9.91 -2.50 -7.03
N LEU A 151 -8.95 -1.86 -7.70
CA LEU A 151 -8.40 -0.56 -7.31
C LEU A 151 -9.04 0.61 -8.08
N ALA A 152 -10.13 0.39 -8.82
CA ALA A 152 -10.84 1.47 -9.50
C ALA A 152 -11.17 2.61 -8.54
N TYR A 153 -10.90 3.85 -8.93
CA TYR A 153 -11.07 5.00 -8.07
C TYR A 153 -12.52 5.10 -7.57
N GLN A 154 -12.71 5.32 -6.27
CA GLN A 154 -14.01 5.41 -5.62
C GLN A 154 -14.90 6.49 -6.28
N GLY A 155 -16.11 6.08 -6.68
CA GLY A 155 -17.05 6.93 -7.44
C GLY A 155 -16.66 7.17 -8.91
N GLY A 156 -15.58 6.58 -9.41
CA GLY A 156 -15.17 6.66 -10.81
C GLY A 156 -15.87 5.65 -11.74
N LYS A 157 -15.60 5.76 -13.05
CA LYS A 157 -16.22 4.98 -14.15
C LYS A 157 -16.29 3.47 -13.91
N TYR A 158 -15.23 2.88 -13.33
CA TYR A 158 -15.11 1.44 -13.12
C TYR A 158 -15.44 0.98 -11.69
N SER A 159 -15.81 1.89 -10.79
CA SER A 159 -16.15 1.51 -9.42
C SER A 159 -17.64 1.20 -9.29
N THR A 160 -17.96 0.07 -8.65
CA THR A 160 -19.34 -0.32 -8.34
C THR A 160 -19.76 0.21 -6.99
N MET A 161 -21.07 0.24 -6.71
CA MET A 161 -21.59 0.58 -5.37
C MET A 161 -21.00 -0.33 -4.28
N ALA A 162 -20.86 -1.63 -4.56
CA ALA A 162 -20.26 -2.57 -3.63
C ALA A 162 -18.79 -2.24 -3.35
N LEU A 163 -18.02 -1.88 -4.38
CA LEU A 163 -16.62 -1.48 -4.21
C LEU A 163 -16.50 -0.16 -3.45
N ASN A 164 -17.36 0.82 -3.74
CA ASN A 164 -17.41 2.09 -3.00
C ASN A 164 -17.71 1.86 -1.50
N ASN A 165 -18.69 1.01 -1.19
CA ASN A 165 -19.02 0.66 0.20
C ASN A 165 -17.86 -0.06 0.90
N ALA A 166 -17.15 -0.94 0.18
CA ALA A 166 -15.97 -1.59 0.70
C ALA A 166 -14.86 -0.57 1.03
N PHE A 167 -14.60 0.41 0.16
CA PHE A 167 -13.64 1.48 0.44
C PHE A 167 -14.03 2.28 1.68
N LEU A 168 -15.30 2.68 1.81
CA LEU A 168 -15.76 3.41 3.00
C LEU A 168 -15.54 2.62 4.29
N ALA A 169 -15.86 1.32 4.28
CA ALA A 169 -15.65 0.45 5.43
C ALA A 169 -14.15 0.26 5.75
N ALA A 170 -13.33 0.06 4.71
CA ALA A 170 -11.87 -0.05 4.84
C ALA A 170 -11.25 1.24 5.37
N GLN A 171 -11.70 2.42 4.93
CA GLN A 171 -11.23 3.71 5.41
C GLN A 171 -11.54 3.93 6.90
N VAL A 172 -12.70 3.47 7.38
CA VAL A 172 -13.02 3.49 8.83
C VAL A 172 -12.04 2.60 9.59
N ALA A 173 -11.92 1.33 9.19
CA ALA A 173 -10.98 0.40 9.82
C ALA A 173 -9.53 0.92 9.78
N TYR A 174 -9.12 1.53 8.67
CA TYR A 174 -7.79 2.13 8.50
C TYR A 174 -7.57 3.25 9.51
N ARG A 175 -8.48 4.23 9.58
CA ARG A 175 -8.33 5.37 10.50
C ARG A 175 -8.38 4.98 11.97
N ASP A 176 -9.16 3.95 12.30
CA ASP A 176 -9.33 3.51 13.69
C ASP A 176 -8.15 2.67 14.20
N ASN A 177 -7.30 2.14 13.30
CA ASN A 177 -6.27 1.15 13.66
C ASN A 177 -4.85 1.48 13.18
N VAL A 178 -4.64 2.44 12.25
CA VAL A 178 -3.30 2.75 11.73
C VAL A 178 -2.54 3.72 12.64
N ASP A 179 -1.28 3.40 12.94
CA ASP A 179 -0.43 4.16 13.85
C ASP A 179 0.52 5.12 13.13
N ALA A 180 0.96 4.75 11.92
CA ALA A 180 1.88 5.53 11.11
C ALA A 180 1.59 5.34 9.62
N ILE A 181 1.70 6.43 8.86
CA ILE A 181 1.37 6.47 7.44
C ILE A 181 2.47 7.19 6.67
N MET A 182 3.00 6.55 5.63
CA MET A 182 3.76 7.23 4.58
C MET A 182 2.91 7.35 3.32
N CYS A 183 2.71 8.58 2.87
CA CYS A 183 2.13 8.88 1.56
C CYS A 183 3.11 9.72 0.75
N SER A 184 2.98 9.76 -0.57
CA SER A 184 3.71 10.73 -1.40
C SER A 184 2.76 11.73 -2.03
N ASN A 185 3.27 12.93 -2.28
CA ASN A 185 2.61 13.93 -3.08
C ASN A 185 3.42 14.32 -4.34
N ASP A 186 4.28 13.42 -4.80
CA ASP A 186 5.13 13.59 -5.99
C ASP A 186 5.64 12.23 -6.51
N ASP A 187 5.87 12.10 -7.81
CA ASP A 187 6.24 10.87 -8.51
C ASP A 187 7.71 10.82 -8.95
N LEU A 188 8.51 11.83 -8.59
CA LEU A 188 9.93 11.88 -8.89
C LEU A 188 10.66 10.63 -8.39
N GLY A 189 10.64 10.33 -7.09
CA GLY A 189 11.38 9.19 -6.55
C GLY A 189 12.91 9.31 -6.58
N ILE A 190 13.56 8.21 -6.18
CA ILE A 190 15.01 8.01 -6.13
C ILE A 190 15.46 7.52 -7.51
N VAL A 191 16.60 8.04 -7.98
CA VAL A 191 17.13 7.75 -9.32
C VAL A 191 17.32 6.24 -9.52
N SER A 192 16.47 5.66 -10.37
CA SER A 192 16.42 4.21 -10.64
C SER A 192 15.75 3.94 -11.99
N THR A 193 15.77 2.67 -12.45
CA THR A 193 15.02 2.27 -13.66
C THR A 193 13.51 2.34 -13.45
N ASP A 194 13.04 2.14 -12.22
CA ASP A 194 11.62 2.14 -11.90
C ASP A 194 11.03 3.56 -11.98
N GLN A 195 11.83 4.58 -11.63
CA GLN A 195 11.46 5.99 -11.78
C GLN A 195 10.98 6.31 -13.21
N VAL A 196 11.64 5.79 -14.24
CA VAL A 196 11.24 6.04 -15.64
C VAL A 196 9.84 5.49 -15.91
N GLY A 197 9.52 4.30 -15.40
CA GLY A 197 8.21 3.68 -15.55
C GLY A 197 7.11 4.49 -14.86
N TYR A 198 7.35 4.94 -13.64
CA TYR A 198 6.38 5.73 -12.87
C TYR A 198 6.18 7.13 -13.43
N LEU A 199 7.22 7.80 -13.93
CA LEU A 199 7.07 9.10 -14.61
C LEU A 199 6.24 8.97 -15.90
N ILE A 200 6.44 7.89 -16.67
CA ILE A 200 5.63 7.63 -17.86
C ILE A 200 4.17 7.41 -17.46
N LEU A 201 3.90 6.58 -16.46
CA LEU A 201 2.53 6.34 -15.99
C LEU A 201 1.91 7.63 -15.43
N GLY A 202 2.65 8.35 -14.59
CA GLY A 202 2.38 9.69 -14.05
C GLY A 202 1.86 10.65 -15.11
N SER A 203 2.60 10.77 -16.21
CA SER A 203 2.28 11.67 -17.33
C SER A 203 1.09 11.25 -18.19
N ARG A 204 0.62 10.00 -18.09
CA ARG A 204 -0.42 9.41 -18.95
C ARG A 204 -1.76 9.27 -18.25
N VAL A 205 -1.73 9.08 -16.94
CA VAL A 205 -2.93 8.93 -16.12
C VAL A 205 -3.46 10.32 -15.78
N GLU A 206 -4.76 10.53 -16.01
CA GLU A 206 -5.45 11.72 -15.55
C GLU A 206 -5.78 11.58 -14.05
N PHE A 207 -4.78 11.84 -13.21
CA PHE A 207 -4.95 11.89 -11.76
C PHE A 207 -5.84 13.07 -11.34
N LYS A 208 -6.50 12.95 -10.18
CA LYS A 208 -7.37 14.01 -9.65
C LYS A 208 -6.62 15.28 -9.23
N SER A 209 -5.32 15.18 -9.00
CA SER A 209 -4.40 16.30 -8.74
C SER A 209 -2.98 15.89 -9.12
N GLY A 210 -2.06 16.85 -9.17
CA GLY A 210 -0.63 16.55 -9.33
C GLY A 210 0.05 15.95 -8.09
N GLN A 211 -0.69 15.67 -7.01
CA GLN A 211 -0.16 15.05 -5.80
C GLN A 211 -0.39 13.53 -5.83
N HIS A 212 0.60 12.78 -6.30
CA HIS A 212 0.54 11.32 -6.37
C HIS A 212 1.94 10.71 -6.36
N ASP A 213 2.08 9.44 -5.97
CA ASP A 213 3.35 8.71 -6.04
C ASP A 213 3.63 8.08 -7.44
N GLY A 214 2.87 8.48 -8.46
CA GLY A 214 2.92 7.91 -9.80
C GLY A 214 1.99 6.70 -9.97
N PHE A 215 1.36 6.25 -8.89
CA PHE A 215 0.33 5.22 -8.91
C PHE A 215 -0.87 5.57 -8.04
N VAL A 216 -0.68 6.08 -6.82
CA VAL A 216 -1.72 6.42 -5.85
C VAL A 216 -1.69 7.91 -5.56
N GLU A 217 -2.86 8.53 -5.60
CA GLU A 217 -3.05 9.92 -5.23
C GLU A 217 -2.86 10.12 -3.72
N PHE A 218 -2.24 11.23 -3.33
CA PHE A 218 -2.03 11.59 -1.93
C PHE A 218 -3.33 11.55 -1.14
N GLU A 219 -4.43 12.08 -1.70
CA GLU A 219 -5.76 12.03 -1.10
C GLU A 219 -6.24 10.59 -0.83
N SER A 220 -6.04 9.69 -1.80
CA SER A 220 -6.38 8.28 -1.64
C SER A 220 -5.52 7.64 -0.55
N CYS A 221 -4.22 7.95 -0.50
CA CYS A 221 -3.31 7.47 0.53
C CYS A 221 -3.67 7.88 1.96
N ARG A 222 -4.15 9.11 2.15
CA ARG A 222 -4.53 9.59 3.47
C ARG A 222 -5.74 8.87 4.07
N GLY A 223 -6.55 8.15 3.29
CA GLY A 223 -7.68 7.37 3.80
C GLY A 223 -8.69 8.19 4.64
N GLY A 224 -8.79 9.49 4.37
CA GLY A 224 -9.66 10.42 5.10
C GLY A 224 -9.01 11.17 6.28
N PHE A 225 -7.72 10.96 6.58
CA PHE A 225 -7.00 11.86 7.49
C PHE A 225 -6.79 13.23 6.83
N PRO A 226 -6.87 14.35 7.57
CA PRO A 226 -6.64 15.68 7.02
C PRO A 226 -5.18 15.85 6.59
N GLU A 227 -4.93 16.61 5.53
CA GLU A 227 -3.57 16.91 5.04
C GLU A 227 -2.69 17.54 6.13
N THR A 228 -3.27 18.34 7.02
CA THR A 228 -2.55 18.99 8.13
C THR A 228 -1.94 18.03 9.16
N LYS A 229 -2.32 16.74 9.14
CA LYS A 229 -1.64 15.72 9.93
C LYS A 229 -0.29 15.29 9.34
N PHE A 230 -0.07 15.54 8.05
CA PHE A 230 1.10 15.05 7.33
C PHE A 230 2.19 16.13 7.27
N SER A 231 3.42 15.68 7.43
CA SER A 231 4.62 16.52 7.41
C SER A 231 5.68 15.92 6.50
N ALA A 232 6.54 16.79 5.93
CA ALA A 232 7.66 16.36 5.10
C ALA A 232 8.87 15.85 5.93
N SER A 233 8.77 15.84 7.25
CA SER A 233 9.79 15.26 8.14
C SER A 233 9.65 13.75 8.22
N HIS A 234 10.76 13.04 8.02
CA HIS A 234 10.82 11.59 8.23
C HIS A 234 10.80 11.20 9.71
N GLU A 235 10.85 12.15 10.64
CA GLU A 235 10.66 11.89 12.07
C GLU A 235 9.17 11.84 12.47
N ASP A 236 8.27 12.30 11.60
CA ASP A 236 6.84 12.34 11.89
C ASP A 236 6.14 11.03 11.51
N ARG A 237 5.21 10.58 12.36
CA ARG A 237 4.43 9.34 12.10
C ARG A 237 3.61 9.40 10.82
N PHE A 238 3.15 10.59 10.45
CA PHE A 238 2.35 10.86 9.26
C PHE A 238 3.25 11.62 8.29
N TYR A 239 3.99 10.87 7.48
CA TYR A 239 5.04 11.38 6.61
C TYR A 239 4.52 11.53 5.18
N VAL A 240 4.64 12.74 4.62
CA VAL A 240 4.43 13.00 3.19
C VAL A 240 5.78 13.15 2.49
N THR A 241 6.13 12.14 1.71
CA THR A 241 7.39 12.05 0.96
C THR A 241 7.24 12.59 -0.46
N LYS A 242 8.36 12.58 -1.20
CA LYS A 242 8.45 12.84 -2.65
C LYS A 242 8.82 11.58 -3.46
N CYS A 243 8.72 10.41 -2.82
CA CYS A 243 9.02 9.11 -3.39
C CYS A 243 7.97 8.67 -4.42
N ASN A 244 8.39 7.98 -5.48
CA ASN A 244 7.44 7.24 -6.30
C ASN A 244 6.91 6.00 -5.55
N HIS A 245 5.91 5.33 -6.11
CA HIS A 245 5.22 4.20 -5.48
C HIS A 245 6.13 3.02 -5.12
N ALA A 246 7.21 2.80 -5.87
CA ALA A 246 8.19 1.75 -5.59
C ALA A 246 9.12 2.13 -4.43
N ASP A 247 9.51 3.41 -4.34
CA ASP A 247 10.42 3.89 -3.32
C ASP A 247 9.79 3.92 -1.92
N THR A 248 8.46 4.10 -1.84
CA THR A 248 7.73 3.95 -0.57
C THR A 248 7.71 2.50 -0.06
N ALA A 249 8.02 1.52 -0.91
CA ALA A 249 8.28 0.12 -0.52
C ALA A 249 9.76 -0.15 -0.19
N PHE A 250 10.56 0.90 0.01
CA PHE A 250 11.99 0.84 0.36
C PHE A 250 12.92 0.28 -0.72
N LEU A 251 12.45 0.08 -1.95
CA LEU A 251 13.20 -0.64 -2.99
C LEU A 251 14.56 0.00 -3.33
N HIS A 252 14.67 1.33 -3.21
CA HIS A 252 15.90 2.07 -3.50
C HIS A 252 16.51 2.78 -2.28
N GLY A 253 16.04 2.45 -1.07
CA GLY A 253 16.57 3.01 0.17
C GLY A 253 16.21 4.48 0.40
N ASN A 254 17.14 5.26 0.94
CA ASN A 254 16.97 6.69 1.18
C ASN A 254 17.67 7.52 0.09
N SER A 255 17.14 8.69 -0.22
CA SER A 255 17.85 9.66 -1.05
C SER A 255 19.08 10.19 -0.34
N TYR A 256 20.19 10.33 -1.06
CA TYR A 256 21.39 11.02 -0.54
C TYR A 256 21.25 12.55 -0.56
N PHE A 257 20.34 13.09 -1.38
CA PHE A 257 20.31 14.53 -1.71
C PHE A 257 19.00 15.23 -1.37
N LYS A 258 17.93 14.50 -1.05
CA LYS A 258 16.65 15.09 -0.62
C LYS A 258 16.20 14.51 0.72
N GLU A 259 16.05 15.38 1.72
CA GLU A 259 15.56 15.02 3.05
C GLU A 259 14.08 14.61 3.06
N THR A 260 13.32 15.02 2.04
CA THR A 260 11.92 14.64 1.84
C THR A 260 11.75 13.29 1.13
N MET A 261 12.82 12.50 0.98
CA MET A 261 12.81 11.17 0.37
C MET A 261 13.64 10.20 1.23
N GLN A 262 13.23 10.03 2.49
CA GLN A 262 13.92 9.18 3.47
C GLN A 262 13.02 8.04 3.97
N PRO A 263 12.47 7.18 3.09
CA PRO A 263 11.47 6.19 3.50
C PRO A 263 12.02 5.16 4.49
N VAL A 264 13.27 4.72 4.34
CA VAL A 264 13.88 3.74 5.27
C VAL A 264 14.20 4.40 6.61
N LYS A 265 14.73 5.63 6.64
CA LYS A 265 14.94 6.33 7.92
C LYS A 265 13.62 6.56 8.63
N TRP A 266 12.58 6.97 7.92
CA TRP A 266 11.26 7.13 8.51
C TRP A 266 10.83 5.88 9.26
N PHE A 267 10.93 4.72 8.61
CA PHE A 267 10.56 3.45 9.23
C PHE A 267 11.44 3.08 10.44
N GLU A 268 12.75 3.38 10.38
CA GLU A 268 13.68 3.16 11.50
C GLU A 268 13.44 4.10 12.69
N CYS A 269 12.91 5.30 12.44
CA CYS A 269 12.59 6.26 13.49
C CYS A 269 11.21 6.01 14.13
N LEU A 270 10.37 5.16 13.52
CA LEU A 270 9.05 4.77 14.05
C LEU A 270 9.11 3.70 15.15
N LEU A 271 10.16 2.88 15.14
CA LEU A 271 10.32 1.67 15.96
C LEU A 271 11.34 1.86 17.06
#